data_AF-A0A958QZB2-F1
#
_entry.id   AF-A0A958QZB2-F1
#
_cell.length_a   1.000
_cell.length_b   1.000
_cell.length_c   1.000
_cell.angle_alpha   90.00
_cell.angle_beta   90.00
_cell.angle_gamma   90.00
#
_symmetry.space_group_name_H-M   'P 1'
#
loop_
_entity.id
_entity.type
_entity.pdbx_description
1 polymer ?
#
loop_
_entity_poly.entity_id
_entity_poly.type
_entity_poly.pdbx_seq_one_letter_code
_entity_poly.pdbx_strand_id
1 'polypeptide(L)'
;AYFDAIYFCPHHPDVGFSGENSSYKLDCECRKPKSGMIRAAAEFYSIDLSRSYIVGDTWRDIGAGRQAGLKACLGVKKAPGRVGEFQDQKPDELFANLEQAVDFVLSEANKSEDGN
;
A
#
# COMPACT_ATOMS: atom_id res chain seq x y z
N ALA A 1 -17.66 4.29 8.88
CA ALA A 1 -16.52 3.37 8.72
C ALA A 1 -15.56 3.58 9.89
N TYR A 2 -14.90 2.51 10.35
CA TYR A 2 -13.94 2.53 11.46
C TYR A 2 -12.59 2.01 10.94
N PHE A 3 -11.48 2.57 11.42
CA PHE A 3 -10.12 2.13 11.10
C PHE A 3 -9.43 1.69 12.39
N ASP A 4 -8.77 0.54 12.36
CA ASP A 4 -8.01 0.06 13.53
C ASP A 4 -6.79 0.92 13.81
N ALA A 5 -6.12 1.44 12.77
CA ALA A 5 -4.98 2.33 12.88
C ALA A 5 -4.79 3.20 11.62
N ILE A 6 -4.08 4.31 11.81
CA ILE A 6 -3.61 5.20 10.73
C ILE A 6 -2.10 5.38 10.89
N TYR A 7 -1.35 4.94 9.88
CA TYR A 7 0.10 5.14 9.78
C TYR A 7 0.39 6.16 8.69
N PHE A 8 1.27 7.12 8.97
CA PHE A 8 1.71 8.11 7.99
C PHE A 8 3.20 8.40 8.14
N CYS A 9 3.82 8.88 7.05
CA CYS A 9 5.23 9.24 7.03
C CYS A 9 5.38 10.71 6.64
N PRO A 10 5.90 11.59 7.53
CA PRO A 10 6.09 13.01 7.24
C PRO A 10 7.38 13.31 6.46
N HIS A 11 8.24 12.30 6.26
CA HIS A 11 9.58 12.48 5.73
C HIS A 11 9.63 12.60 4.21
N HIS A 12 10.61 13.36 3.71
CA HIS A 12 10.95 13.48 2.30
C HIS A 12 12.47 13.56 2.10
N PRO A 13 13.09 12.76 1.22
CA PRO A 13 14.55 12.79 1.05
C PRO A 13 15.06 14.07 0.39
N ASP A 14 14.29 14.66 -0.53
CA ASP A 14 14.71 15.88 -1.25
C ASP A 14 14.82 17.11 -0.35
N VAL A 15 15.95 17.81 -0.45
CA VAL A 15 16.29 19.04 0.28
C VAL A 15 16.28 20.27 -0.63
N GLY A 16 16.26 21.47 -0.05
CA GLY A 16 16.48 22.73 -0.77
C GLY A 16 15.21 23.52 -1.10
N PHE A 17 14.07 23.20 -0.48
CA PHE A 17 12.84 23.98 -0.63
C PHE A 17 12.80 25.13 0.38
N SER A 18 12.41 26.31 -0.06
CA SER A 18 12.24 27.47 0.83
C SER A 18 11.17 27.18 1.89
N GLY A 19 11.48 27.45 3.16
CA GLY A 19 10.58 27.20 4.28
C GLY A 19 10.45 25.74 4.70
N GLU A 20 11.33 24.85 4.25
CA GLU A 20 11.27 23.45 4.63
C GLU A 20 11.67 23.20 6.10
N ASN A 21 11.01 22.22 6.72
CA ASN A 21 11.42 21.72 8.03
C ASN A 21 12.50 20.65 7.85
N SER A 22 13.75 21.01 8.16
CA SER A 22 14.92 20.14 8.04
C SER A 22 14.80 18.83 8.83
N SER A 23 14.01 18.81 9.92
CA SER A 23 13.80 17.60 10.73
C SER A 23 13.08 16.49 9.98
N TYR A 24 12.38 16.81 8.88
CA TYR A 24 11.69 15.81 8.04
C TYR A 24 12.46 15.47 6.76
N LYS A 25 13.66 16.02 6.58
CA LYS A 25 14.48 15.84 5.38
C LYS A 25 15.51 14.74 5.55
N LEU A 26 15.03 13.50 5.60
CA LEU A 26 15.86 12.33 5.75
C LEU A 26 15.34 11.16 4.92
N ASP A 27 16.26 10.25 4.59
CA ASP A 27 15.88 8.92 4.16
C ASP A 27 15.41 8.11 5.38
N CYS A 28 14.19 7.58 5.30
CA CYS A 28 13.53 6.89 6.40
C CYS A 28 12.98 5.55 5.91
N GLU A 29 12.63 4.65 6.83
CA GLU A 29 12.04 3.35 6.47
C GLU A 29 10.52 3.41 6.26
N CYS A 30 9.85 4.50 6.67
CA CYS A 30 8.40 4.64 6.56
C CYS A 30 7.91 5.09 5.18
N ARG A 31 8.74 5.80 4.40
CA ARG A 31 8.30 6.39 3.14
C ARG A 31 8.25 5.31 2.06
N LYS A 32 7.05 5.07 1.52
CA LYS A 32 6.85 4.21 0.35
C LYS A 32 7.77 4.65 -0.80
N PRO A 33 8.50 3.74 -1.48
CA PRO A 33 8.23 2.31 -1.63
C PRO A 33 8.76 1.40 -0.52
N LYS A 34 9.38 1.93 0.54
CA LYS A 34 9.79 1.10 1.67
C LYS A 34 8.58 0.60 2.47
N SER A 35 8.73 -0.54 3.12
CA SER A 35 7.63 -1.27 3.79
C SER A 35 7.50 -0.98 5.29
N GLY A 36 8.23 -0.02 5.84
CA GLY A 36 8.30 0.20 7.30
C GLY A 36 6.95 0.43 7.97
N MET A 37 6.03 1.19 7.33
CA MET A 37 4.68 1.38 7.88
C MET A 37 3.86 0.09 7.92
N ILE A 38 3.98 -0.76 6.89
CA ILE A 38 3.26 -2.04 6.81
C ILE A 38 3.79 -3.00 7.88
N ARG A 39 5.12 -3.10 8.01
CA ARG A 39 5.76 -3.95 9.01
C ARG A 39 5.44 -3.49 10.44
N ALA A 40 5.41 -2.19 10.70
CA ALA A 40 5.01 -1.66 12.00
C ALA A 40 3.56 -2.03 12.36
N ALA A 41 2.63 -1.92 11.41
CA ALA A 41 1.25 -2.36 11.62
C ALA A 41 1.17 -3.87 11.89
N ALA A 42 1.91 -4.68 11.12
CA ALA A 42 1.91 -6.12 11.31
C ALA A 42 2.50 -6.58 12.63
N GLU A 43 3.58 -5.94 13.09
CA GLU A 43 4.18 -6.19 14.39
C GLU A 43 3.21 -5.84 15.52
N PHE A 44 2.58 -4.66 15.48
CA PHE A 44 1.68 -4.21 16.54
C PHE A 44 0.41 -5.07 16.65
N TYR A 45 -0.19 -5.44 15.51
CA TYR A 45 -1.46 -6.16 15.46
C TYR A 45 -1.31 -7.67 15.23
N SER A 46 -0.08 -8.20 15.20
CA SER A 46 0.20 -9.61 14.83
C SER A 46 -0.45 -10.02 13.50
N ILE A 47 -0.38 -9.16 12.47
CA ILE A 47 -1.01 -9.41 11.17
C ILE A 47 -0.17 -10.39 10.34
N ASP A 48 -0.82 -11.41 9.78
CA ASP A 48 -0.20 -12.29 8.79
C ASP A 48 -0.11 -11.58 7.42
N LEU A 49 1.08 -11.07 7.10
CA LEU A 49 1.36 -10.39 5.84
C LEU A 49 1.16 -11.30 4.62
N SER A 50 1.42 -12.60 4.74
CA SER A 50 1.31 -13.55 3.61
C SER A 50 -0.12 -13.76 3.13
N ARG A 51 -1.10 -13.34 3.94
CA ARG A 51 -2.54 -13.37 3.64
C ARG A 51 -3.13 -11.97 3.44
N SER A 52 -2.30 -10.94 3.56
CA SER A 52 -2.72 -9.54 3.53
C SER A 52 -2.58 -8.90 2.16
N TYR A 53 -3.35 -7.85 1.91
CA TYR A 53 -3.38 -7.11 0.65
C TYR A 53 -3.02 -5.65 0.88
N ILE A 54 -2.47 -5.00 -0.14
CA ILE A 54 -2.42 -3.53 -0.22
C ILE A 54 -3.24 -3.06 -1.41
N VAL A 55 -3.92 -1.92 -1.27
CA VAL A 55 -4.62 -1.24 -2.36
C VAL A 55 -4.07 0.17 -2.49
N GLY A 56 -3.58 0.53 -3.67
CA GLY A 56 -2.99 1.85 -3.93
C GLY A 56 -2.99 2.26 -5.39
N ASP A 57 -2.66 3.51 -5.66
CA ASP A 57 -2.74 4.14 -6.99
C ASP A 57 -1.36 4.45 -7.60
N THR A 58 -0.28 4.14 -6.89
CA THR A 58 1.08 4.42 -7.33
C THR A 58 2.00 3.22 -7.23
N TRP A 59 3.08 3.24 -8.01
CA TRP A 59 4.17 2.27 -7.98
C TRP A 59 4.81 2.15 -6.59
N ARG A 60 4.76 3.21 -5.79
CA ARG A 60 5.27 3.23 -4.43
C ARG A 60 4.44 2.34 -3.50
N ASP A 61 3.13 2.30 -3.68
CA ASP A 61 2.24 1.41 -2.91
C ASP A 61 2.55 -0.05 -3.22
N ILE A 62 2.68 -0.36 -4.51
CA ILE A 62 3.01 -1.71 -4.99
C ILE A 62 4.38 -2.13 -4.51
N GLY A 63 5.38 -1.25 -4.59
CA GLY A 63 6.73 -1.49 -4.07
C GLY A 63 6.74 -1.78 -2.57
N ALA A 64 5.96 -1.03 -1.79
CA ALA A 64 5.86 -1.24 -0.34
C ALA A 64 5.23 -2.59 0.01
N GLY A 65 4.14 -2.97 -0.67
CA GLY A 65 3.49 -4.26 -0.46
C GLY A 65 4.39 -5.44 -0.83
N ARG A 66 5.10 -5.35 -1.97
CA ARG A 66 6.07 -6.38 -2.40
C ARG A 66 7.21 -6.54 -1.41
N GLN A 67 7.81 -5.44 -0.95
CA GLN A 67 8.86 -5.49 0.06
C GLN A 67 8.37 -6.00 1.43
N ALA A 68 7.08 -5.84 1.73
CA ALA A 68 6.47 -6.39 2.94
C ALA A 68 6.17 -7.90 2.82
N GLY A 69 6.15 -8.47 1.61
CA GLY A 69 5.76 -9.87 1.41
C GLY A 69 4.24 -10.08 1.50
N LEU A 70 3.46 -9.11 1.04
CA LEU A 70 2.01 -9.22 0.97
C LEU A 70 1.56 -10.28 -0.03
N LYS A 71 0.36 -10.86 0.18
CA LYS A 71 -0.27 -11.82 -0.74
C LYS A 71 -0.40 -11.25 -2.15
N ALA A 72 -0.90 -10.02 -2.25
CA ALA A 72 -1.08 -9.30 -3.50
C ALA A 72 -1.10 -7.79 -3.28
N CYS A 73 -0.67 -7.05 -4.30
CA CYS A 73 -0.64 -5.61 -4.39
C CYS A 73 -1.62 -5.15 -5.48
N LEU A 74 -2.74 -4.59 -5.06
CA LEU A 74 -3.84 -4.21 -5.94
C LEU A 74 -3.73 -2.73 -6.33
N GLY A 75 -3.90 -2.44 -7.61
CA GLY A 75 -3.91 -1.11 -8.16
C GLY A 75 -5.33 -0.56 -8.26
N VAL A 76 -5.51 0.74 -8.02
CA VAL A 76 -6.75 1.46 -8.35
C VAL A 76 -6.45 2.69 -9.21
N LYS A 77 -7.42 3.09 -10.04
CA LYS A 77 -7.31 4.31 -10.86
C LYS A 77 -7.43 5.55 -9.97
N LYS A 78 -6.63 6.59 -10.25
CA LYS A 78 -6.72 7.89 -9.57
C LYS A 78 -8.03 8.62 -9.86
N ALA A 79 -8.52 8.47 -11.07
CA ALA A 79 -9.76 9.07 -11.57
C ALA A 79 -10.27 8.27 -12.79
N PRO A 80 -11.54 8.45 -13.21
CA PRO A 80 -12.03 7.86 -14.45
C PRO A 80 -11.10 8.19 -15.64
N GLY A 81 -10.65 7.15 -16.34
CA GLY A 81 -9.73 7.30 -17.48
C GLY A 81 -8.27 7.62 -17.13
N ARG A 82 -7.92 7.82 -15.86
CA ARG A 82 -6.52 8.01 -15.41
C ARG A 82 -6.01 6.78 -14.69
N VAL A 83 -5.21 5.99 -15.39
CA VAL A 83 -4.43 4.90 -14.79
C VAL A 83 -3.50 5.43 -13.71
N GLY A 84 -3.33 4.66 -12.64
CA GLY A 84 -2.34 4.95 -11.60
C GLY A 84 -0.91 4.99 -12.16
N GLU A 85 -0.01 5.64 -11.44
CA GLU A 85 1.39 5.79 -11.86
C GLU A 85 2.19 4.57 -11.40
N PHE A 86 2.12 3.46 -12.14
CA PHE A 86 2.71 2.19 -11.72
C PHE A 86 4.14 1.92 -12.19
N GLN A 87 4.68 2.73 -13.11
CA GLN A 87 6.05 2.56 -13.65
C GLN A 87 6.37 1.07 -13.95
N ASP A 88 7.50 0.55 -13.49
CA ASP A 88 7.88 -0.86 -13.62
C ASP A 88 7.25 -1.75 -12.52
N GLN A 89 6.71 -1.15 -11.45
CA GLN A 89 6.04 -1.86 -10.36
C GLN A 89 4.53 -1.96 -10.63
N LYS A 90 4.17 -2.83 -11.57
CA LYS A 90 2.76 -3.09 -11.91
C LYS A 90 2.03 -3.78 -10.76
N PRO A 91 0.77 -3.42 -10.45
CA PRO A 91 -0.03 -4.19 -9.51
C PRO A 91 -0.30 -5.60 -10.04
N ASP A 92 -0.64 -6.53 -9.14
CA ASP A 92 -1.07 -7.88 -9.53
C ASP A 92 -2.42 -7.83 -10.25
N GLU A 93 -3.32 -6.94 -9.82
CA GLU A 93 -4.58 -6.63 -10.49
C GLU A 93 -4.89 -5.12 -10.43
N LEU A 94 -5.54 -4.59 -11.46
CA LEU A 94 -5.89 -3.16 -11.56
C LEU A 94 -7.40 -2.95 -11.66
N PHE A 95 -7.96 -2.24 -10.67
CA PHE A 95 -9.38 -1.97 -10.56
C PHE A 95 -9.73 -0.51 -10.88
N ALA A 96 -11.00 -0.25 -11.18
CA ALA A 96 -11.45 1.12 -11.45
C ALA A 96 -11.51 1.99 -10.19
N ASN A 97 -11.77 1.38 -9.03
CA ASN A 97 -11.94 2.06 -7.74
C ASN A 97 -11.69 1.08 -6.57
N LEU A 98 -11.76 1.60 -5.35
CA LEU A 98 -11.56 0.81 -4.12
C LEU A 98 -12.64 -0.25 -3.92
N GLU A 99 -13.90 0.04 -4.27
CA GLU A 99 -15.03 -0.89 -4.12
C GLU A 99 -14.76 -2.20 -4.88
N GLN A 100 -14.38 -2.12 -6.15
CA GLN A 100 -14.04 -3.30 -6.96
C GLN A 100 -12.85 -4.08 -6.40
N ALA A 101 -11.85 -3.40 -5.83
CA ALA A 101 -10.71 -4.06 -5.20
C ALA A 101 -11.13 -4.81 -3.93
N VAL A 102 -12.06 -4.25 -3.15
CA VAL A 102 -12.63 -4.90 -1.96
C VAL A 102 -13.46 -6.12 -2.35
N ASP A 103 -14.33 -6.01 -3.36
CA ASP A 103 -15.13 -7.12 -3.87
C ASP A 103 -14.24 -8.30 -4.29
N PHE A 104 -13.12 -8.01 -4.95
CA PHE A 104 -12.13 -9.02 -5.29
C PHE A 104 -11.56 -9.72 -4.05
N VAL A 105 -11.09 -8.96 -3.04
CA VAL A 105 -10.53 -9.52 -1.81
C VAL A 105 -11.56 -10.42 -1.09
N LEU A 106 -12.81 -9.98 -1.00
CA LEU A 106 -13.89 -10.77 -0.40
C LEU A 106 -14.16 -12.06 -1.19
N SER A 107 -14.15 -11.99 -2.52
CA SER A 107 -14.32 -13.17 -3.36
C SER A 107 -13.20 -14.20 -3.17
N GLU A 108 -11.96 -13.74 -2.97
CA GLU A 108 -10.80 -14.60 -2.73
C GLU A 108 -10.82 -15.22 -1.34
N ALA A 109 -11.32 -14.50 -0.33
CA ALA A 109 -11.50 -15.04 1.02
C ALA A 109 -12.52 -16.19 1.02
N ASN A 110 -13.67 -16.02 0.37
CA ASN A 110 -14.72 -17.04 0.32
C ASN A 110 -14.26 -18.33 -0.38
N LYS A 111 -13.47 -18.23 -1.46
CA LYS A 111 -12.92 -19.41 -2.15
C LYS A 111 -11.99 -20.26 -1.29
N SER A 112 -11.31 -19.65 -0.32
CA SER A 112 -10.39 -20.36 0.56
C SER A 112 -11.10 -21.17 1.66
N GLU A 113 -12.38 -20.90 1.91
CA GLU A 113 -13.18 -21.59 2.93
C GLU A 113 -13.89 -22.84 2.35
N ASP A 114 -14.30 -22.79 1.07
CA ASP A 114 -14.99 -23.90 0.40
C ASP A 114 -14.07 -25.04 -0.09
N GLY A 115 -12.76 -24.90 0.11
CA GLY A 115 -11.72 -25.80 -0.42
C GLY A 115 -11.04 -26.72 0.60
N ASN A 116 -11.60 -26.90 1.80
CA ASN A 116 -11.04 -27.78 2.84
C ASN A 116 -12.00 -28.91 3.22
#